data_AF-A0A9D6BP19-F1
#
_entry.id   AF-A0A9D6BP19-F1
#
_cell.length_a   1.000
_cell.length_b   1.000
_cell.length_c   1.000
_cell.angle_alpha   90.00
_cell.angle_beta   90.00
_cell.angle_gamma   90.00
#
_symmetry.space_group_name_H-M   'P 1'
#
loop_
_entity.id
_entity.type
_entity.pdbx_description
1 polymer ?
#
loop_
_entity_poly.entity_id
_entity_poly.type
_entity_poly.pdbx_seq_one_letter_code
_entity_poly.pdbx_strand_id
1 'polypeptide(L)'
;MTKWLRISSALSLMACLGQGVQASLGFCVDSQPSSLALLLNYPDQLPYSSAIFLASHNSFVAKNEGYLYAQQTMSLEQQYDYGVRSFMLDLHWYSSSEAEQYVALCHGRCMAFPSGVTSLSPPTRLQDYFHRVAHLLERNSYDIITLHLESYTGEKGQSYLAEALRESGLENYLLPREIDPNDVTLTLGRMRQHNHRLVIFSDNSHELVHHVRELRETRYSLGEAPECQMRLNEGRDEKKIKNLFLFNHFYKLSTELNGKKYSDINNYQAMMDRIDLCFAQEGIYPNFITVDFVEKGDYGGARELVLKLQQDKQQECLVPQEHILNSAKASYEMGTDSKTGAGLLACGFFAFLTMHLMVINDLAMHSPLKTIFVASTITAPWIGWVSYQLGYWAEYYTHIPVGEVVQSLSVSFLTTLILSLFG
;
A
#
# COMPACT_ATOMS: atom_id res chain seq x y z
N MET A 1 -6.34 -45.59 -74.26
CA MET A 1 -7.70 -45.92 -73.79
C MET A 1 -8.45 -44.61 -73.47
N THR A 2 -9.74 -44.68 -73.18
CA THR A 2 -10.70 -43.58 -72.92
C THR A 2 -10.15 -42.41 -72.08
N LYS A 3 -10.24 -41.16 -72.56
CA LYS A 3 -11.34 -40.15 -72.36
C LYS A 3 -11.45 -39.64 -70.91
N TRP A 4 -11.19 -38.34 -70.63
CA TRP A 4 -12.17 -37.22 -70.39
C TRP A 4 -13.04 -37.43 -69.12
N LEU A 5 -13.59 -36.46 -68.35
CA LEU A 5 -13.88 -34.99 -68.37
C LEU A 5 -14.26 -34.65 -66.87
N ARG A 6 -14.15 -33.49 -66.19
CA ARG A 6 -13.54 -32.13 -66.30
C ARG A 6 -13.87 -31.35 -64.98
N ILE A 7 -13.49 -30.07 -64.88
CA ILE A 7 -14.10 -28.98 -64.03
C ILE A 7 -13.68 -28.89 -62.55
N SER A 8 -13.54 -27.63 -62.11
CA SER A 8 -13.27 -27.13 -60.75
C SER A 8 -14.30 -26.06 -60.36
N SER A 9 -14.77 -26.05 -59.11
CA SER A 9 -15.49 -24.91 -58.50
C SER A 9 -15.53 -25.03 -56.98
N ALA A 10 -15.58 -23.91 -56.26
CA ALA A 10 -15.57 -23.85 -54.80
C ALA A 10 -16.97 -23.94 -54.18
N LEU A 11 -17.05 -24.27 -52.88
CA LEU A 11 -17.79 -23.48 -51.88
C LEU A 11 -17.37 -23.85 -50.45
N SER A 12 -17.59 -22.93 -49.49
CA SER A 12 -17.36 -23.13 -48.06
C SER A 12 -18.62 -23.64 -47.34
N LEU A 13 -18.47 -24.41 -46.25
CA LEU A 13 -19.35 -24.31 -45.07
C LEU A 13 -18.71 -24.92 -43.81
N MET A 14 -19.28 -24.61 -42.64
CA MET A 14 -18.82 -25.03 -41.31
C MET A 14 -19.20 -26.47 -40.94
N ALA A 15 -18.40 -27.10 -40.07
CA ALA A 15 -18.87 -27.96 -39.00
C ALA A 15 -17.86 -27.96 -37.83
N CYS A 16 -18.36 -27.95 -36.59
CA CYS A 16 -17.55 -28.11 -35.37
C CYS A 16 -17.58 -29.56 -34.87
N LEU A 17 -17.02 -29.80 -33.67
CA LEU A 17 -16.83 -31.09 -32.97
C LEU A 17 -15.60 -31.89 -33.45
N GLY A 18 -14.71 -32.35 -32.57
CA GLY A 18 -14.59 -32.11 -31.12
C GLY A 18 -13.63 -33.08 -30.42
N GLN A 19 -13.19 -32.71 -29.21
CA GLN A 19 -12.34 -33.48 -28.28
C GLN A 19 -10.87 -33.68 -28.72
N GLY A 20 -9.95 -33.62 -27.75
CA GLY A 20 -8.49 -33.71 -28.00
C GLY A 20 -7.59 -32.91 -27.05
N VAL A 21 -8.04 -32.57 -25.84
CA VAL A 21 -7.22 -31.80 -24.88
C VAL A 21 -6.16 -32.70 -24.25
N GLN A 22 -4.96 -32.72 -24.82
CA GLN A 22 -3.76 -33.09 -24.06
C GLN A 22 -3.30 -31.86 -23.27
N ALA A 23 -3.73 -31.79 -22.01
CA ALA A 23 -3.16 -30.87 -21.04
C ALA A 23 -1.71 -31.31 -20.74
N SER A 24 -0.75 -30.76 -21.49
CA SER A 24 0.65 -30.81 -21.10
C SER A 24 0.77 -30.07 -19.76
N LEU A 25 1.18 -30.79 -18.71
CA LEU A 25 1.57 -30.20 -17.43
C LEU A 25 2.84 -29.37 -17.65
N GLY A 26 2.65 -28.14 -18.11
CA GLY A 26 3.69 -27.14 -18.15
C GLY A 26 4.09 -26.83 -16.71
N PHE A 27 5.29 -27.27 -16.33
CA PHE A 27 5.94 -26.72 -15.15
C PHE A 27 6.09 -25.22 -15.39
N CYS A 28 5.47 -24.41 -14.53
CA CYS A 28 5.86 -23.02 -14.37
C CYS A 28 7.28 -23.03 -13.83
N VAL A 29 8.26 -22.94 -14.73
CA VAL A 29 9.62 -22.56 -14.36
C VAL A 29 9.52 -21.12 -13.86
N ASP A 30 10.06 -20.84 -12.66
CA ASP A 30 10.16 -19.49 -12.10
C ASP A 30 11.14 -18.63 -12.91
N SER A 31 10.73 -18.27 -14.13
CA SER A 31 11.34 -17.20 -14.90
C SER A 31 11.02 -15.90 -14.17
N GLN A 32 11.91 -15.55 -13.23
CA GLN A 32 11.97 -14.26 -12.56
C GLN A 32 11.60 -13.16 -13.57
N PRO A 33 10.54 -12.36 -13.34
CA PRO A 33 10.16 -11.29 -14.26
C PRO A 33 11.38 -10.44 -14.55
N SER A 34 11.80 -10.44 -15.83
CA SER A 34 12.92 -9.64 -16.30
C SER A 34 12.74 -8.17 -15.92
N SER A 35 13.83 -7.39 -15.92
CA SER A 35 13.75 -5.95 -15.68
C SER A 35 12.69 -5.25 -16.55
N LEU A 36 12.46 -5.71 -17.78
CA LEU A 36 11.37 -5.24 -18.65
C LEU A 36 9.96 -5.48 -18.06
N ALA A 37 9.71 -6.62 -17.43
CA ALA A 37 8.44 -6.93 -16.78
C ALA A 37 8.22 -6.11 -15.50
N LEU A 38 9.29 -5.81 -14.74
CA LEU A 38 9.22 -4.82 -13.66
C LEU A 38 8.97 -3.40 -14.20
N LEU A 39 9.66 -2.98 -15.26
CA LEU A 39 9.52 -1.65 -15.87
C LEU A 39 8.09 -1.36 -16.38
N LEU A 40 7.40 -2.37 -16.94
CA LEU A 40 5.99 -2.24 -17.33
C LEU A 40 5.06 -1.90 -16.14
N ASN A 41 5.42 -2.30 -14.92
CA ASN A 41 4.67 -1.99 -13.71
C ASN A 41 4.92 -0.56 -13.17
N TYR A 42 5.95 0.15 -13.66
CA TYR A 42 6.35 1.48 -13.18
C TYR A 42 6.47 2.55 -14.30
N PRO A 43 5.36 2.91 -14.99
CA PRO A 43 5.36 3.87 -16.09
C PRO A 43 5.65 5.31 -15.64
N ASP A 44 6.11 6.15 -16.57
CA ASP A 44 6.58 7.51 -16.28
C ASP A 44 5.51 8.47 -15.74
N GLN A 45 4.23 8.16 -15.94
CA GLN A 45 3.08 8.93 -15.48
C GLN A 45 2.68 8.61 -14.03
N LEU A 46 3.13 7.49 -13.46
CA LEU A 46 2.81 7.05 -12.11
C LEU A 46 3.42 8.03 -11.08
N PRO A 47 2.63 8.61 -10.15
CA PRO A 47 3.18 9.37 -9.03
C PRO A 47 4.02 8.47 -8.12
N TYR A 48 5.16 8.97 -7.61
CA TYR A 48 5.97 8.24 -6.63
C TYR A 48 5.16 7.89 -5.37
N SER A 49 4.32 8.82 -4.93
CA SER A 49 3.36 8.65 -3.84
C SER A 49 2.21 7.66 -4.15
N SER A 50 2.09 7.16 -5.38
CA SER A 50 1.13 6.12 -5.77
C SER A 50 1.77 4.76 -6.07
N ALA A 51 3.08 4.72 -6.35
CA ALA A 51 3.82 3.49 -6.64
C ALA A 51 3.91 2.57 -5.42
N ILE A 52 3.97 1.26 -5.68
CA ILE A 52 4.09 0.20 -4.66
C ILE A 52 5.39 -0.57 -4.92
N PHE A 53 6.25 -0.65 -3.90
CA PHE A 53 7.57 -1.26 -3.95
C PHE A 53 7.68 -2.40 -2.93
N LEU A 54 8.33 -3.48 -3.34
CA LEU A 54 8.80 -4.50 -2.41
C LEU A 54 9.94 -3.92 -1.58
N ALA A 55 9.83 -4.05 -0.26
CA ALA A 55 10.78 -3.52 0.70
C ALA A 55 11.38 -4.63 1.57
N SER A 56 12.66 -4.49 1.92
CA SER A 56 13.39 -5.41 2.79
C SER A 56 13.63 -4.80 4.15
N HIS A 57 13.19 -5.49 5.21
CA HIS A 57 13.57 -5.17 6.58
C HIS A 57 15.05 -5.55 6.78
N ASN A 58 15.83 -4.62 7.35
CA ASN A 58 17.25 -4.79 7.69
C ASN A 58 18.07 -5.48 6.60
N SER A 59 18.00 -4.87 5.42
CA SER A 59 18.42 -5.40 4.11
C SER A 59 19.86 -5.94 4.07
N PHE A 60 20.73 -5.38 4.90
CA PHE A 60 22.14 -5.76 5.02
C PHE A 60 22.38 -7.02 5.88
N VAL A 61 21.39 -7.44 6.69
CA VAL A 61 21.47 -8.54 7.67
C VAL A 61 21.20 -9.88 6.96
N ALA A 62 22.08 -10.21 6.01
CA ALA A 62 21.86 -11.29 5.05
C ALA A 62 22.75 -12.52 5.27
N LYS A 63 22.19 -13.73 5.06
CA LYS A 63 22.95 -14.99 5.14
C LYS A 63 24.12 -15.02 4.15
N ASN A 64 23.91 -14.53 2.93
CA ASN A 64 24.94 -14.48 1.89
C ASN A 64 26.02 -13.41 2.15
N GLU A 65 25.79 -12.48 3.09
CA GLU A 65 26.80 -11.53 3.61
C GLU A 65 27.47 -12.08 4.90
N GLY A 66 27.18 -13.32 5.31
CA GLY A 66 27.79 -13.96 6.47
C GLY A 66 27.18 -13.60 7.82
N TYR A 67 25.94 -13.10 7.89
CA TYR A 67 25.24 -12.87 9.16
C TYR A 67 24.70 -14.20 9.73
N LEU A 68 24.97 -14.48 11.01
CA LEU A 68 24.45 -15.69 11.70
C LEU A 68 23.01 -15.49 12.19
N TYR A 69 22.74 -14.34 12.79
CA TYR A 69 21.38 -13.83 12.93
C TYR A 69 21.04 -13.10 11.63
N ALA A 70 20.18 -13.71 10.80
CA ALA A 70 19.82 -13.18 9.49
C ALA A 70 18.35 -12.79 9.41
N GLN A 71 18.06 -11.73 8.67
CA GLN A 71 16.72 -11.23 8.35
C GLN A 71 16.43 -11.30 6.83
N GLN A 72 17.47 -11.47 6.01
CA GLN A 72 17.36 -11.79 4.58
C GLN A 72 18.25 -13.00 4.26
N THR A 73 17.98 -13.74 3.18
CA THR A 73 18.97 -14.73 2.68
C THR A 73 19.92 -14.05 1.68
N MET A 74 19.35 -13.25 0.79
CA MET A 74 19.99 -12.61 -0.36
C MET A 74 20.87 -11.39 -0.02
N SER A 75 21.93 -11.14 -0.78
CA SER A 75 22.68 -9.86 -0.77
C SER A 75 21.83 -8.68 -1.26
N LEU A 76 22.33 -7.45 -1.15
CA LEU A 76 21.71 -6.26 -1.73
C LEU A 76 21.42 -6.43 -3.24
N GLU A 77 22.38 -6.91 -4.02
CA GLU A 77 22.24 -7.10 -5.46
C GLU A 77 21.22 -8.20 -5.77
N GLN A 78 21.20 -9.27 -4.97
CA GLN A 78 20.26 -10.37 -5.13
C GLN A 78 18.82 -9.97 -4.77
N GLN A 79 18.64 -9.18 -3.70
CA GLN A 79 17.36 -8.56 -3.35
C GLN A 79 16.89 -7.62 -4.48
N TYR A 80 17.80 -6.82 -5.01
CA TYR A 80 17.51 -5.91 -6.11
C TYR A 80 17.16 -6.63 -7.43
N ASP A 81 17.92 -7.65 -7.84
CA ASP A 81 17.63 -8.45 -9.03
C ASP A 81 16.34 -9.31 -8.85
N TYR A 82 15.96 -9.63 -7.60
CA TYR A 82 14.64 -10.21 -7.27
C TYR A 82 13.48 -9.17 -7.36
N GLY A 83 13.78 -7.88 -7.30
CA GLY A 83 12.80 -6.79 -7.50
C GLY A 83 12.55 -5.91 -6.27
N VAL A 84 13.35 -6.04 -5.20
CA VAL A 84 13.33 -5.08 -4.08
C VAL A 84 13.78 -3.70 -4.57
N ARG A 85 13.07 -2.65 -4.16
CA ARG A 85 13.41 -1.25 -4.47
C ARG A 85 13.41 -0.33 -3.25
N SER A 86 12.91 -0.79 -2.11
CA SER A 86 13.04 -0.09 -0.83
C SER A 86 13.85 -0.93 0.16
N PHE A 87 14.77 -0.31 0.88
CA PHE A 87 15.72 -0.98 1.76
C PHE A 87 15.77 -0.29 3.14
N MET A 88 15.43 -1.02 4.22
CA MET A 88 15.64 -0.54 5.58
C MET A 88 17.07 -0.83 6.05
N LEU A 89 17.69 0.13 6.74
CA LEU A 89 19.08 0.12 7.22
C LEU A 89 19.18 0.69 8.65
N ASP A 90 19.79 -0.08 9.57
CA ASP A 90 20.06 0.34 10.94
C ASP A 90 21.50 0.90 11.03
N LEU A 91 21.63 2.21 11.27
CA LEU A 91 22.90 2.93 11.28
C LEU A 91 23.40 3.11 12.71
N HIS A 92 24.56 2.55 13.03
CA HIS A 92 25.19 2.65 14.34
C HIS A 92 26.59 3.25 14.27
N TRP A 93 27.01 3.97 15.31
CA TRP A 93 28.40 4.40 15.45
C TRP A 93 29.28 3.21 15.89
N TYR A 94 30.20 2.78 15.02
CA TYR A 94 31.20 1.77 15.32
C TYR A 94 32.53 2.40 15.70
N SER A 95 33.24 1.78 16.65
CA SER A 95 34.55 2.21 17.12
C SER A 95 35.27 1.02 17.75
N SER A 96 36.18 0.37 17.02
CA SER A 96 37.06 -0.67 17.56
C SER A 96 38.30 -0.07 18.24
N SER A 97 38.71 1.12 17.79
CA SER A 97 39.88 1.87 18.27
C SER A 97 39.75 3.36 17.96
N GLU A 98 40.73 4.18 18.30
CA GLU A 98 40.78 5.59 17.87
C GLU A 98 41.03 5.73 16.36
N ALA A 99 41.68 4.75 15.73
CA ALA A 99 42.03 4.76 14.31
C ALA A 99 40.97 4.09 13.40
N GLU A 100 40.00 3.39 13.99
CA GLU A 100 38.91 2.74 13.26
C GLU A 100 37.56 3.10 13.91
N GLN A 101 36.95 4.16 13.37
CA GLN A 101 35.61 4.64 13.70
C GLN A 101 34.85 4.91 12.40
N TYR A 102 33.57 4.56 12.34
CA TYR A 102 32.72 4.77 11.16
C TYR A 102 31.24 4.58 11.50
N VAL A 103 30.34 5.05 10.63
CA VAL A 103 28.94 4.62 10.65
C VAL A 103 28.84 3.24 10.00
N ALA A 104 28.36 2.27 10.76
CA ALA A 104 28.24 0.87 10.40
C ALA A 104 26.77 0.43 10.34
N LEU A 105 26.51 -0.63 9.57
CA LEU A 105 25.20 -1.26 9.49
C LEU A 105 25.12 -2.43 10.49
N CYS A 106 24.28 -2.28 11.52
CA CYS A 106 24.18 -3.21 12.64
C CYS A 106 22.73 -3.33 13.12
N HIS A 107 22.17 -4.53 13.26
CA HIS A 107 20.83 -4.70 13.86
C HIS A 107 20.90 -4.51 15.38
N GLY A 108 21.02 -3.26 15.84
CA GLY A 108 21.29 -2.91 17.21
C GLY A 108 22.80 -2.86 17.53
N ARG A 109 23.19 -3.33 18.72
CA ARG A 109 24.57 -3.19 19.22
C ARG A 109 25.56 -4.09 18.46
N CYS A 110 26.22 -3.53 17.43
CA CYS A 110 27.22 -4.12 16.52
C CYS A 110 28.17 -5.25 16.99
N MET A 111 28.37 -5.45 18.30
CA MET A 111 29.27 -6.46 18.87
C MET A 111 28.58 -7.35 19.94
N ALA A 112 27.24 -7.42 19.94
CA ALA A 112 26.45 -8.16 20.93
C ALA A 112 25.51 -9.19 20.28
N PHE A 113 25.41 -10.38 20.88
CA PHE A 113 24.39 -11.37 20.51
C PHE A 113 23.02 -11.01 21.11
N PRO A 114 21.90 -11.20 20.38
CA PRO A 114 21.81 -11.57 18.96
C PRO A 114 22.02 -10.38 18.00
N SER A 115 21.88 -9.16 18.52
CA SER A 115 21.80 -7.86 17.85
C SER A 115 23.09 -7.33 17.22
N GLY A 116 23.81 -8.16 16.45
CA GLY A 116 25.06 -7.75 15.81
C GLY A 116 26.02 -8.86 15.37
N VAL A 117 25.63 -10.15 15.40
CA VAL A 117 26.55 -11.23 15.04
C VAL A 117 26.59 -11.46 13.52
N THR A 118 27.37 -10.62 12.85
CA THR A 118 28.19 -11.04 11.70
C THR A 118 29.03 -12.25 12.13
N SER A 119 29.21 -13.26 11.27
CA SER A 119 29.79 -14.53 11.71
C SER A 119 31.24 -14.40 12.20
N LEU A 120 32.08 -13.67 11.46
CA LEU A 120 33.54 -13.60 11.66
C LEU A 120 34.17 -12.28 11.17
N SER A 121 33.37 -11.23 10.91
CA SER A 121 33.81 -10.01 10.21
C SER A 121 33.36 -8.72 10.92
N PRO A 122 34.10 -7.60 10.80
CA PRO A 122 33.61 -6.29 11.22
C PRO A 122 32.30 -5.91 10.48
N PRO A 123 31.43 -5.07 11.06
CA PRO A 123 30.16 -4.71 10.46
C PRO A 123 30.34 -3.84 9.20
N THR A 124 29.47 -4.03 8.21
CA THR A 124 29.50 -3.32 6.93
C THR A 124 29.49 -1.81 7.11
N ARG A 125 30.42 -1.09 6.45
CA ARG A 125 30.46 0.38 6.50
C ARG A 125 29.31 0.94 5.68
N LEU A 126 28.70 2.03 6.14
CA LEU A 126 27.64 2.74 5.39
C LEU A 126 28.11 3.10 3.97
N GLN A 127 29.35 3.58 3.85
CA GLN A 127 30.00 3.95 2.60
C GLN A 127 30.12 2.77 1.62
N ASP A 128 30.45 1.56 2.09
CA ASP A 128 30.58 0.36 1.25
C ASP A 128 29.22 -0.07 0.70
N TYR A 129 28.18 -0.03 1.54
CA TYR A 129 26.80 -0.28 1.11
C TYR A 129 26.31 0.78 0.12
N PHE A 130 26.63 2.05 0.35
CA PHE A 130 26.24 3.15 -0.53
C PHE A 130 26.91 3.08 -1.90
N HIS A 131 28.19 2.67 -2.00
CA HIS A 131 28.82 2.38 -3.30
C HIS A 131 28.08 1.28 -4.09
N ARG A 132 27.60 0.23 -3.40
CA ARG A 132 26.83 -0.84 -4.03
C ARG A 132 25.47 -0.33 -4.53
N VAL A 133 24.76 0.49 -3.75
CA VAL A 133 23.52 1.16 -4.20
C VAL A 133 23.79 2.11 -5.38
N ALA A 134 24.90 2.85 -5.38
CA ALA A 134 25.27 3.74 -6.47
C ALA A 134 25.49 2.97 -7.77
N HIS A 135 26.22 1.84 -7.72
CA HIS A 135 26.43 0.98 -8.89
C HIS A 135 25.13 0.38 -9.43
N LEU A 136 24.15 0.05 -8.57
CA LEU A 136 22.81 -0.39 -9.01
C LEU A 136 22.04 0.71 -9.74
N LEU A 137 22.13 1.97 -9.28
CA LEU A 137 21.51 3.13 -9.93
C LEU A 137 22.25 3.57 -11.21
N GLU A 138 23.57 3.40 -11.26
CA GLU A 138 24.41 3.64 -12.43
C GLU A 138 24.02 2.69 -13.58
N ARG A 139 23.99 1.38 -13.31
CA ARG A 139 23.74 0.36 -14.35
C ARG A 139 22.28 0.28 -14.82
N ASN A 140 21.32 0.85 -14.07
CA ASN A 140 19.88 0.83 -14.41
C ASN A 140 19.28 2.24 -14.32
N SER A 141 19.28 3.00 -15.42
CA SER A 141 18.83 4.40 -15.47
C SER A 141 17.35 4.64 -15.18
N TYR A 142 16.50 3.61 -15.29
CA TYR A 142 15.06 3.69 -15.04
C TYR A 142 14.64 3.35 -13.61
N ASP A 143 15.53 2.71 -12.85
CA ASP A 143 15.22 2.29 -11.48
C ASP A 143 15.38 3.45 -10.50
N ILE A 144 14.48 3.45 -9.52
CA ILE A 144 14.42 4.39 -8.39
C ILE A 144 14.52 3.54 -7.12
N ILE A 145 15.36 3.95 -6.18
CA ILE A 145 15.60 3.25 -4.91
C ILE A 145 15.19 4.14 -3.74
N THR A 146 14.52 3.55 -2.75
CA THR A 146 14.20 4.18 -1.46
C THR A 146 15.05 3.59 -0.35
N LEU A 147 15.68 4.41 0.48
CA LEU A 147 16.35 3.97 1.71
C LEU A 147 15.57 4.50 2.93
N HIS A 148 15.37 3.65 3.92
CA HIS A 148 14.82 4.04 5.23
C HIS A 148 15.89 3.79 6.28
N LEU A 149 16.33 4.86 6.96
CA LEU A 149 17.43 4.84 7.92
C LEU A 149 16.88 4.96 9.35
N GLU A 150 17.20 3.99 10.21
CA GLU A 150 17.02 4.08 11.67
C GLU A 150 18.39 4.35 12.31
N SER A 151 18.56 5.48 12.99
CA SER A 151 19.86 6.16 13.13
C SER A 151 20.28 6.34 14.59
N TYR A 152 21.09 5.39 15.06
CA TYR A 152 21.64 5.33 16.41
C TYR A 152 23.03 5.97 16.54
N THR A 153 23.41 6.84 15.60
CA THR A 153 24.75 7.45 15.51
C THR A 153 24.93 8.72 16.34
N GLY A 154 23.83 9.39 16.70
CA GLY A 154 23.84 10.77 17.20
C GLY A 154 24.41 11.77 16.18
N GLU A 155 24.69 12.99 16.64
CA GLU A 155 25.16 14.13 15.83
C GLU A 155 26.35 13.78 14.91
N LYS A 156 27.33 13.00 15.41
CA LYS A 156 28.50 12.57 14.63
C LYS A 156 28.15 11.88 13.32
N GLY A 157 27.04 11.13 13.29
CA GLY A 157 26.63 10.39 12.09
C GLY A 157 26.02 11.26 10.99
N GLN A 158 25.59 12.50 11.28
CA GLN A 158 25.06 13.41 10.26
C GLN A 158 26.18 13.78 9.27
N SER A 159 27.33 14.25 9.76
CA SER A 159 28.50 14.53 8.90
C SER A 159 28.94 13.31 8.09
N TYR A 160 28.92 12.11 8.69
CA TYR A 160 29.25 10.86 8.02
C TYR A 160 28.21 10.42 6.97
N LEU A 161 26.92 10.77 7.13
CA LEU A 161 25.90 10.48 6.13
C LEU A 161 26.11 11.34 4.88
N ALA A 162 26.33 12.65 5.06
CA ALA A 162 26.67 13.55 3.96
C ALA A 162 27.96 13.13 3.24
N GLU A 163 29.00 12.76 3.99
CA GLU A 163 30.26 12.24 3.43
C GLU A 163 30.07 10.93 2.66
N ALA A 164 29.32 9.97 3.21
CA ALA A 164 29.04 8.71 2.53
C ALA A 164 28.23 8.92 1.23
N LEU A 165 27.28 9.85 1.20
CA LEU A 165 26.52 10.21 -0.01
C LEU A 165 27.42 10.84 -1.08
N ARG A 166 28.30 11.76 -0.69
CA ARG A 166 29.30 12.42 -1.56
C ARG A 166 30.26 11.40 -2.16
N GLU A 167 30.87 10.55 -1.33
CA GLU A 167 31.97 9.67 -1.75
C GLU A 167 31.54 8.41 -2.50
N SER A 168 30.34 7.90 -2.22
CA SER A 168 29.72 6.86 -3.06
C SER A 168 29.17 7.38 -4.39
N GLY A 169 29.08 8.71 -4.56
CA GLY A 169 28.41 9.34 -5.67
C GLY A 169 26.88 9.30 -5.61
N LEU A 170 26.27 8.78 -4.53
CA LEU A 170 24.82 8.73 -4.34
C LEU A 170 24.15 10.12 -4.32
N GLU A 171 24.88 11.16 -3.93
CA GLU A 171 24.44 12.56 -3.99
C GLU A 171 23.92 12.95 -5.39
N ASN A 172 24.51 12.41 -6.46
CA ASN A 172 24.08 12.68 -7.85
C ASN A 172 22.69 12.11 -8.19
N TYR A 173 22.18 11.16 -7.39
CA TYR A 173 20.87 10.53 -7.57
C TYR A 173 19.81 11.02 -6.58
N LEU A 174 20.20 11.81 -5.57
CA LEU A 174 19.33 12.16 -4.45
C LEU A 174 18.14 13.02 -4.91
N LEU A 175 16.95 12.74 -4.36
CA LEU A 175 15.80 13.63 -4.40
C LEU A 175 16.06 14.80 -3.43
N PRO A 176 16.12 16.06 -3.90
CA PRO A 176 16.40 17.21 -3.04
C PRO A 176 15.32 17.39 -1.97
N ARG A 177 15.75 17.82 -0.79
CA ARG A 177 14.93 17.92 0.43
C ARG A 177 13.66 18.75 0.25
N GLU A 178 13.73 19.72 -0.65
CA GLU A 178 12.70 20.69 -1.00
C GLU A 178 11.55 20.10 -1.84
N ILE A 179 11.74 18.94 -2.47
CA ILE A 179 10.72 18.27 -3.29
C ILE A 179 9.95 17.30 -2.40
N ASP A 180 8.70 17.63 -2.07
CA ASP A 180 7.86 16.78 -1.21
C ASP A 180 7.56 15.42 -1.89
N PRO A 181 8.01 14.28 -1.33
CA PRO A 181 7.83 12.98 -1.96
C PRO A 181 6.37 12.48 -1.84
N ASN A 182 5.50 13.19 -1.11
CA ASN A 182 4.06 12.96 -1.11
C ASN A 182 3.33 13.63 -2.30
N ASP A 183 3.97 14.57 -3.01
CA ASP A 183 3.34 15.31 -4.11
C ASP A 183 2.91 14.36 -5.24
N VAL A 184 1.63 14.40 -5.61
CA VAL A 184 1.06 13.57 -6.69
C VAL A 184 1.53 14.00 -8.08
N THR A 185 2.16 15.17 -8.22
CA THR A 185 2.78 15.64 -9.47
C THR A 185 4.22 15.18 -9.65
N LEU A 186 4.86 14.63 -8.60
CA LEU A 186 6.17 13.98 -8.66
C LEU A 186 6.04 12.57 -9.25
N THR A 187 6.00 12.49 -10.58
CA THR A 187 5.94 11.20 -11.28
C THR A 187 7.31 10.53 -11.40
N LEU A 188 7.34 9.21 -11.54
CA LEU A 188 8.57 8.44 -11.76
C LEU A 188 9.33 8.93 -13.01
N GLY A 189 8.61 9.40 -14.03
CA GLY A 189 9.20 10.02 -15.23
C GLY A 189 9.96 11.31 -14.94
N ARG A 190 9.43 12.19 -14.06
CA ARG A 190 10.17 13.38 -13.62
C ARG A 190 11.42 13.01 -12.82
N MET A 191 11.29 12.05 -11.91
CA MET A 191 12.42 11.54 -11.11
C MET A 191 13.53 10.97 -12.01
N ARG A 192 13.17 10.20 -13.04
CA ARG A 192 14.11 9.71 -14.07
C ARG A 192 14.73 10.86 -14.87
N GLN A 193 13.92 11.81 -15.36
CA GLN A 193 14.37 12.94 -16.18
C GLN A 193 15.38 13.85 -15.45
N HIS A 194 15.19 14.08 -14.15
CA HIS A 194 16.07 14.90 -13.31
C HIS A 194 17.13 14.07 -12.56
N ASN A 195 17.22 12.76 -12.83
CA ASN A 195 18.07 11.78 -12.15
C ASN A 195 17.86 11.66 -10.61
N HIS A 196 16.79 12.24 -10.05
CA HIS A 196 16.35 12.11 -8.66
C HIS A 196 15.81 10.70 -8.35
N ARG A 197 16.67 9.69 -8.46
CA ARG A 197 16.36 8.26 -8.41
C ARG A 197 16.73 7.58 -7.08
N LEU A 198 17.15 8.36 -6.08
CA LEU A 198 17.39 7.93 -4.72
C LEU A 198 16.55 8.78 -3.77
N VAL A 199 15.64 8.16 -3.01
CA VAL A 199 14.88 8.84 -1.95
C VAL A 199 15.32 8.28 -0.60
N ILE A 200 15.64 9.14 0.36
CA ILE A 200 16.09 8.71 1.69
C ILE A 200 15.16 9.29 2.75
N PHE A 201 14.65 8.43 3.63
CA PHE A 201 13.95 8.81 4.86
C PHE A 201 14.80 8.45 6.08
N SER A 202 14.90 9.35 7.05
CA SER A 202 15.67 9.19 8.29
C SER A 202 14.81 9.49 9.53
N ASP A 203 15.03 8.77 10.61
CA ASP A 203 14.44 9.04 11.94
C ASP A 203 15.14 10.21 12.66
N ASN A 204 16.44 10.41 12.43
CA ASN A 204 17.16 11.63 12.77
C ASN A 204 16.93 12.71 11.69
N SER A 205 16.61 13.93 12.12
CA SER A 205 16.57 15.11 11.25
C SER A 205 17.94 15.38 10.62
N HIS A 206 17.96 15.71 9.33
CA HIS A 206 19.15 16.10 8.57
C HIS A 206 18.72 17.00 7.41
N GLU A 207 19.56 17.94 6.98
CA GLU A 207 19.25 18.86 5.87
C GLU A 207 19.13 18.20 4.48
N LEU A 208 19.79 17.06 4.24
CA LEU A 208 19.88 16.44 2.90
C LEU A 208 18.75 15.43 2.62
N VAL A 209 18.09 14.90 3.64
CA VAL A 209 17.19 13.73 3.51
C VAL A 209 15.85 13.93 4.21
N HIS A 210 14.82 13.26 3.71
CA HIS A 210 13.47 13.36 4.25
C HIS A 210 13.39 12.75 5.66
N HIS A 211 12.42 13.18 6.46
CA HIS A 211 12.20 12.62 7.78
C HIS A 211 11.12 11.55 7.69
N VAL A 212 11.25 10.42 8.39
CA VAL A 212 10.21 9.36 8.45
C VAL A 212 8.83 9.85 8.89
N ARG A 213 8.72 11.04 9.50
CA ARG A 213 7.43 11.72 9.76
C ARG A 213 6.65 12.08 8.49
N GLU A 214 7.31 12.20 7.34
CA GLU A 214 6.66 12.40 6.03
C GLU A 214 5.92 11.14 5.52
N LEU A 215 6.07 10.00 6.21
CA LEU A 215 5.40 8.73 5.95
C LEU A 215 4.25 8.49 6.94
N ARG A 216 3.23 7.74 6.50
CA ARG A 216 2.45 6.87 7.40
C ARG A 216 3.25 5.60 7.65
N GLU A 217 3.12 4.99 8.82
CA GLU A 217 3.86 3.77 9.17
C GLU A 217 3.00 2.85 10.06
N THR A 218 2.95 1.55 9.76
CA THR A 218 2.40 0.57 10.73
C THR A 218 3.40 0.30 11.84
N ARG A 219 2.94 -0.10 13.03
CA ARG A 219 3.83 -0.52 14.12
C ARG A 219 4.79 -1.62 13.64
N TYR A 220 6.04 -1.55 14.09
CA TYR A 220 6.99 -2.63 13.93
C TYR A 220 6.49 -3.89 14.66
N SER A 221 6.90 -5.07 14.18
CA SER A 221 6.56 -6.38 14.76
C SER A 221 5.08 -6.80 14.70
N LEU A 222 4.79 -7.79 13.87
CA LEU A 222 3.54 -8.59 13.85
C LEU A 222 3.23 -9.28 15.19
N GLY A 223 4.23 -9.41 16.09
CA GLY A 223 4.03 -9.91 17.45
C GLY A 223 3.45 -8.87 18.42
N GLU A 224 3.52 -7.58 18.06
CA GLU A 224 2.97 -6.46 18.83
C GLU A 224 1.72 -5.89 18.12
N ALA A 225 1.69 -5.90 16.78
CA ALA A 225 0.58 -5.44 15.94
C ALA A 225 0.32 -6.41 14.75
N PRO A 226 -0.44 -7.51 14.96
CA PRO A 226 -0.73 -8.49 13.90
C PRO A 226 -1.68 -7.94 12.82
N GLU A 227 -2.64 -7.10 13.21
CA GLU A 227 -3.55 -6.38 12.32
C GLU A 227 -2.87 -5.12 11.73
N CYS A 228 -3.64 -4.23 11.09
CA CYS A 228 -3.18 -2.87 10.84
C CYS A 228 -3.32 -2.02 12.12
N GLN A 229 -2.18 -1.59 12.67
CA GLN A 229 -2.11 -0.61 13.75
C GLN A 229 -1.01 0.41 13.42
N MET A 230 -1.31 1.70 13.51
CA MET A 230 -0.39 2.76 13.10
C MET A 230 0.63 3.12 14.19
N ARG A 231 1.86 3.42 13.78
CA ARG A 231 2.93 3.97 14.64
C ARG A 231 2.72 5.47 14.76
N LEU A 232 1.79 5.89 15.62
CA LEU A 232 1.45 7.30 15.85
C LEU A 232 2.53 8.08 16.65
N ASN A 233 3.36 7.36 17.41
CA ASN A 233 4.40 7.94 18.27
C ASN A 233 5.52 8.67 17.50
N GLU A 234 6.43 9.32 18.24
CA GLU A 234 7.66 9.95 17.71
C GLU A 234 7.41 11.09 16.69
N GLY A 235 6.19 11.64 16.66
CA GLY A 235 5.76 12.71 15.75
C GLY A 235 5.20 12.21 14.41
N ARG A 236 4.79 10.95 14.31
CA ARG A 236 4.10 10.44 13.11
C ARG A 236 2.62 10.80 13.07
N ASP A 237 1.98 11.06 14.21
CA ASP A 237 0.62 11.62 14.37
C ASP A 237 0.51 13.12 14.00
N GLU A 238 1.10 13.51 12.87
CA GLU A 238 1.03 14.87 12.36
C GLU A 238 -0.16 15.04 11.40
N LYS A 239 -0.95 16.11 11.59
CA LYS A 239 -2.18 16.43 10.84
C LYS A 239 -2.00 16.73 9.34
N LYS A 240 -0.80 16.53 8.77
CA LYS A 240 -0.55 16.68 7.34
C LYS A 240 -1.11 15.46 6.61
N ILE A 241 -1.75 15.67 5.46
CA ILE A 241 -2.10 14.55 4.56
C ILE A 241 -0.80 13.93 4.04
N LYS A 242 -0.63 12.63 4.29
CA LYS A 242 0.52 11.83 3.85
C LYS A 242 0.01 10.81 2.84
N ASN A 243 0.63 10.80 1.67
CA ASN A 243 0.30 9.89 0.57
C ASN A 243 1.25 8.68 0.54
N LEU A 244 2.40 8.77 1.20
CA LEU A 244 3.35 7.68 1.37
C LEU A 244 3.08 6.85 2.63
N PHE A 245 3.13 5.53 2.51
CA PHE A 245 2.84 4.58 3.58
C PHE A 245 3.84 3.40 3.60
N LEU A 246 4.56 3.27 4.71
CA LEU A 246 5.47 2.17 5.05
C LEU A 246 4.74 1.09 5.86
N PHE A 247 4.59 -0.10 5.29
CA PHE A 247 3.89 -1.25 5.88
C PHE A 247 4.91 -2.27 6.39
N ASN A 248 5.09 -2.30 7.71
CA ASN A 248 5.97 -3.22 8.42
C ASN A 248 5.28 -4.57 8.61
N HIS A 249 5.75 -5.62 7.92
CA HIS A 249 5.24 -7.00 7.97
C HIS A 249 6.36 -8.00 8.28
N PHE A 250 6.91 -7.88 9.47
CA PHE A 250 8.00 -8.72 10.00
C PHE A 250 7.84 -8.86 11.52
N TYR A 251 8.71 -9.62 12.18
CA TYR A 251 8.76 -9.70 13.65
C TYR A 251 10.03 -9.03 14.18
N LYS A 252 9.98 -8.49 15.41
CA LYS A 252 11.13 -7.86 16.10
C LYS A 252 12.35 -8.76 16.26
N LEU A 253 12.16 -10.08 16.19
CA LEU A 253 13.21 -11.09 16.17
C LEU A 253 12.93 -12.07 15.04
N SER A 254 13.95 -12.33 14.21
CA SER A 254 13.92 -13.26 13.08
C SER A 254 13.38 -14.62 13.50
N THR A 255 12.25 -15.03 12.90
CA THR A 255 11.40 -16.08 13.46
C THR A 255 11.85 -17.50 13.15
N GLU A 256 12.90 -17.69 12.34
CA GLU A 256 13.56 -18.99 12.20
C GLU A 256 14.05 -19.53 13.56
N LEU A 257 14.35 -18.65 14.52
CA LEU A 257 14.69 -19.01 15.91
C LEU A 257 13.46 -19.33 16.80
N ASN A 258 12.26 -18.94 16.36
CA ASN A 258 11.00 -19.07 17.10
C ASN A 258 10.07 -20.15 16.53
N GLY A 259 10.53 -20.96 15.58
CA GLY A 259 9.79 -22.09 15.00
C GLY A 259 8.64 -21.73 14.06
N LYS A 260 8.40 -20.44 13.78
CA LYS A 260 7.51 -20.00 12.69
C LYS A 260 8.25 -20.06 11.36
N LYS A 261 7.54 -20.32 10.27
CA LYS A 261 8.13 -20.31 8.92
C LYS A 261 7.76 -19.02 8.19
N TYR A 262 8.69 -18.52 7.39
CA TYR A 262 8.44 -17.37 6.51
C TYR A 262 7.57 -17.70 5.30
N SER A 263 7.35 -18.98 4.95
CA SER A 263 6.26 -19.41 4.07
C SER A 263 4.90 -18.94 4.57
N ASP A 264 4.68 -19.11 5.89
CA ASP A 264 3.40 -18.91 6.54
C ASP A 264 3.20 -17.41 6.89
N ILE A 265 4.28 -16.70 7.24
CA ILE A 265 4.27 -15.27 7.59
C ILE A 265 4.10 -14.40 6.35
N ASN A 266 4.92 -14.63 5.32
CA ASN A 266 4.88 -13.87 4.07
C ASN A 266 3.89 -14.50 3.06
N ASN A 267 2.89 -15.25 3.55
CA ASN A 267 1.86 -15.87 2.73
C ASN A 267 1.06 -14.78 1.99
N TYR A 268 0.87 -14.94 0.67
CA TYR A 268 0.20 -13.95 -0.18
C TYR A 268 -1.14 -13.48 0.40
N GLN A 269 -2.02 -14.41 0.80
CA GLN A 269 -3.38 -14.06 1.24
C GLN A 269 -3.36 -13.39 2.62
N ALA A 270 -2.59 -13.94 3.58
CA ALA A 270 -2.48 -13.35 4.91
C ALA A 270 -1.85 -11.94 4.91
N MET A 271 -0.96 -11.66 3.95
CA MET A 271 -0.46 -10.31 3.70
C MET A 271 -1.53 -9.41 3.07
N MET A 272 -2.30 -9.91 2.09
CA MET A 272 -3.36 -9.15 1.44
C MET A 272 -4.48 -8.78 2.42
N ASP A 273 -4.98 -9.73 3.22
CA ASP A 273 -6.02 -9.51 4.22
C ASP A 273 -5.64 -8.37 5.19
N ARG A 274 -4.36 -8.30 5.59
CA ARG A 274 -3.83 -7.23 6.45
C ARG A 274 -3.67 -5.89 5.71
N ILE A 275 -3.40 -5.92 4.41
CA ILE A 275 -3.31 -4.72 3.57
C ILE A 275 -4.70 -4.15 3.29
N ASP A 276 -5.71 -4.98 3.07
CA ASP A 276 -7.10 -4.55 2.91
C ASP A 276 -7.65 -3.94 4.23
N LEU A 277 -7.27 -4.49 5.39
CA LEU A 277 -7.53 -3.86 6.69
C LEU A 277 -6.86 -2.48 6.80
N CYS A 278 -5.62 -2.33 6.34
CA CYS A 278 -4.96 -1.02 6.29
C CYS A 278 -5.66 -0.06 5.31
N PHE A 279 -6.04 -0.52 4.11
CA PHE A 279 -6.72 0.30 3.12
C PHE A 279 -8.08 0.81 3.63
N ALA A 280 -8.85 -0.05 4.30
CA ALA A 280 -10.13 0.30 4.93
C ALA A 280 -10.00 1.31 6.09
N GLN A 281 -8.85 1.38 6.76
CA GLN A 281 -8.56 2.36 7.81
C GLN A 281 -7.99 3.68 7.26
N GLU A 282 -6.99 3.58 6.39
CA GLU A 282 -6.14 4.72 5.97
C GLU A 282 -6.58 5.36 4.64
N GLY A 283 -7.42 4.68 3.86
CA GLY A 283 -7.87 5.12 2.53
C GLY A 283 -6.81 5.07 1.43
N ILE A 284 -5.61 4.55 1.71
CA ILE A 284 -4.52 4.38 0.75
C ILE A 284 -3.85 3.01 0.90
N TYR A 285 -3.49 2.38 -0.21
CA TYR A 285 -2.66 1.17 -0.21
C TYR A 285 -1.20 1.52 0.14
N PRO A 286 -0.48 0.67 0.89
CA PRO A 286 0.95 0.85 1.18
C PRO A 286 1.82 1.07 -0.06
N ASN A 287 2.86 1.89 0.08
CA ASN A 287 3.88 2.13 -0.94
C ASN A 287 5.13 1.28 -0.73
N PHE A 288 5.44 0.92 0.52
CA PHE A 288 6.63 0.13 0.86
C PHE A 288 6.19 -1.08 1.68
N ILE A 289 6.16 -2.26 1.06
CA ILE A 289 5.67 -3.50 1.66
C ILE A 289 6.88 -4.27 2.20
N THR A 290 7.12 -4.15 3.50
CA THR A 290 8.40 -4.50 4.13
C THR A 290 8.34 -5.85 4.83
N VAL A 291 9.21 -6.79 4.44
CA VAL A 291 9.31 -8.12 5.05
C VAL A 291 10.74 -8.52 5.41
N ASP A 292 10.88 -9.44 6.37
CA ASP A 292 12.07 -10.31 6.45
C ASP A 292 11.97 -11.37 5.33
N PHE A 293 13.11 -11.81 4.79
CA PHE A 293 13.24 -12.87 3.78
C PHE A 293 12.28 -12.69 2.59
N VAL A 294 12.53 -11.64 1.81
CA VAL A 294 11.75 -11.27 0.60
C VAL A 294 11.53 -12.44 -0.38
N GLU A 295 12.43 -13.42 -0.39
CA GLU A 295 12.37 -14.61 -1.24
C GLU A 295 11.45 -15.74 -0.74
N LYS A 296 10.85 -15.59 0.44
CA LYS A 296 9.99 -16.60 1.09
C LYS A 296 8.55 -16.10 1.18
N GLY A 297 7.60 -17.03 1.02
CA GLY A 297 6.17 -16.81 1.18
C GLY A 297 5.37 -17.80 0.33
N ASP A 298 4.35 -18.43 0.91
CA ASP A 298 3.48 -19.33 0.17
C ASP A 298 2.62 -18.55 -0.85
N TYR A 299 2.31 -19.21 -1.98
CA TYR A 299 1.55 -18.66 -3.10
C TYR A 299 2.18 -17.40 -3.73
N GLY A 300 3.51 -17.33 -3.80
CA GLY A 300 4.27 -16.22 -4.39
C GLY A 300 4.57 -15.06 -3.44
N GLY A 301 3.86 -15.00 -2.30
CA GLY A 301 4.14 -14.12 -1.17
C GLY A 301 4.26 -12.64 -1.50
N ALA A 302 5.14 -11.96 -0.74
CA ALA A 302 5.29 -10.50 -0.76
C ALA A 302 5.56 -9.90 -2.16
N ARG A 303 6.30 -10.62 -3.02
CA ARG A 303 6.65 -10.13 -4.36
C ARG A 303 5.47 -10.17 -5.32
N GLU A 304 4.78 -11.31 -5.40
CA GLU A 304 3.63 -11.44 -6.29
C GLU A 304 2.50 -10.50 -5.85
N LEU A 305 2.34 -10.31 -4.55
CA LEU A 305 1.43 -9.32 -3.97
C LEU A 305 1.76 -7.88 -4.40
N VAL A 306 3.03 -7.47 -4.36
CA VAL A 306 3.46 -6.14 -4.85
C VAL A 306 3.15 -5.98 -6.34
N LEU A 307 3.47 -6.99 -7.15
CA LEU A 307 3.18 -6.97 -8.60
C LEU A 307 1.67 -6.86 -8.86
N LYS A 308 0.85 -7.64 -8.16
CA LYS A 308 -0.61 -7.63 -8.33
C LYS A 308 -1.23 -6.29 -7.92
N LEU A 309 -0.90 -5.75 -6.75
CA LEU A 309 -1.39 -4.44 -6.30
C LEU A 309 -0.95 -3.31 -7.24
N GLN A 310 0.26 -3.38 -7.79
CA GLN A 310 0.75 -2.39 -8.75
C GLN A 310 0.03 -2.49 -10.11
N GLN A 311 -0.34 -3.69 -10.55
CA GLN A 311 -1.15 -3.91 -11.76
C GLN A 311 -2.61 -3.46 -11.59
N ASP A 312 -3.21 -3.72 -10.44
CA ASP A 312 -4.61 -3.37 -10.17
C ASP A 312 -4.78 -1.84 -10.16
N LYS A 313 -3.88 -1.11 -9.48
CA LYS A 313 -3.81 0.36 -9.55
C LYS A 313 -3.68 0.88 -11.00
N GLN A 314 -2.89 0.21 -11.85
CA GLN A 314 -2.80 0.60 -13.27
C GLN A 314 -4.12 0.38 -14.01
N GLN A 315 -4.83 -0.72 -13.74
CA GLN A 315 -6.12 -1.01 -14.38
C GLN A 315 -7.19 0.00 -13.94
N GLU A 316 -7.22 0.40 -12.67
CA GLU A 316 -8.06 1.50 -12.19
C GLU A 316 -7.78 2.83 -12.93
N CYS A 317 -6.51 3.16 -13.18
CA CYS A 317 -6.13 4.33 -13.97
C CYS A 317 -6.41 4.20 -15.48
N LEU A 318 -6.60 2.99 -16.01
CA LEU A 318 -6.88 2.74 -17.43
C LEU A 318 -8.37 2.69 -17.76
N VAL A 319 -9.26 2.54 -16.77
CA VAL A 319 -10.71 2.73 -16.94
C VAL A 319 -10.99 4.24 -17.00
N PRO A 320 -11.49 4.79 -18.14
CA PRO A 320 -11.82 6.21 -18.19
C PRO A 320 -12.95 6.52 -17.21
N GLN A 321 -12.85 7.59 -16.42
CA GLN A 321 -13.94 8.01 -15.53
C GLN A 321 -15.23 8.33 -16.29
N GLU A 322 -15.13 8.65 -17.59
CA GLU A 322 -16.29 8.72 -18.49
C GLU A 322 -17.08 7.40 -18.55
N HIS A 323 -16.46 6.23 -18.45
CA HIS A 323 -17.17 4.95 -18.44
C HIS A 323 -17.96 4.71 -17.15
N ILE A 324 -17.53 5.29 -16.02
CA ILE A 324 -18.26 5.27 -14.75
C ILE A 324 -19.42 6.28 -14.81
N LEU A 325 -19.16 7.50 -15.31
CA LEU A 325 -20.19 8.52 -15.51
C LEU A 325 -21.27 8.08 -16.53
N ASN A 326 -20.88 7.41 -17.61
CA ASN A 326 -21.80 6.93 -18.64
C ASN A 326 -22.57 5.69 -18.21
N SER A 327 -21.99 4.78 -17.39
CA SER A 327 -22.75 3.66 -16.82
C SER A 327 -23.70 4.11 -15.70
N ALA A 328 -23.33 5.12 -14.91
CA ALA A 328 -24.23 5.80 -13.98
C ALA A 328 -25.39 6.52 -14.70
N LYS A 329 -25.11 7.26 -15.78
CA LYS A 329 -26.14 7.86 -16.65
C LYS A 329 -27.06 6.81 -17.26
N ALA A 330 -26.52 5.76 -17.87
CA ALA A 330 -27.32 4.70 -18.48
C ALA A 330 -28.24 4.01 -17.45
N SER A 331 -27.77 3.86 -16.21
CA SER A 331 -28.56 3.33 -15.08
C SER A 331 -29.67 4.29 -14.63
N TYR A 332 -29.47 5.61 -14.74
CA TYR A 332 -30.48 6.63 -14.47
C TYR A 332 -31.51 6.75 -15.60
N GLU A 333 -31.05 6.69 -16.87
CA GLU A 333 -31.89 6.79 -18.07
C GLU A 333 -32.74 5.54 -18.29
N MET A 334 -32.23 4.34 -17.99
CA MET A 334 -33.03 3.10 -17.94
C MET A 334 -34.01 3.04 -16.75
N GLY A 335 -33.94 3.97 -15.80
CA GLY A 335 -34.81 4.00 -14.61
C GLY A 335 -36.22 4.55 -14.84
N THR A 336 -36.55 5.01 -16.05
CA THR A 336 -37.78 5.77 -16.32
C THR A 336 -38.88 5.02 -17.10
N ASP A 337 -38.65 3.78 -17.56
CA ASP A 337 -39.65 3.00 -18.30
C ASP A 337 -40.09 1.70 -17.57
N SER A 338 -41.17 1.11 -18.06
CA SER A 338 -42.23 0.50 -17.27
C SER A 338 -42.00 -0.91 -16.70
N LYS A 339 -42.38 -1.06 -15.42
CA LYS A 339 -43.05 -2.25 -14.85
C LYS A 339 -42.40 -3.64 -15.04
N THR A 340 -41.10 -3.82 -14.83
CA THR A 340 -40.55 -5.10 -14.32
C THR A 340 -39.19 -4.87 -13.64
N GLY A 341 -39.14 -4.91 -12.29
CA GLY A 341 -37.89 -4.55 -11.58
C GLY A 341 -37.84 -4.76 -10.06
N ALA A 342 -38.73 -5.56 -9.48
CA ALA A 342 -38.72 -5.85 -8.04
C ALA A 342 -37.61 -6.88 -7.68
N GLY A 343 -36.34 -6.43 -7.65
CA GLY A 343 -35.22 -7.32 -7.30
C GLY A 343 -33.84 -6.67 -7.09
N LEU A 344 -33.52 -5.52 -7.72
CA LEU A 344 -32.15 -4.97 -7.71
C LEU A 344 -31.93 -3.66 -6.92
N LEU A 345 -32.97 -3.10 -6.28
CA LEU A 345 -32.88 -1.77 -5.66
C LEU A 345 -32.25 -1.72 -4.25
N ALA A 346 -31.87 -2.85 -3.66
CA ALA A 346 -31.36 -2.91 -2.28
C ALA A 346 -29.92 -2.39 -2.11
N CYS A 347 -29.03 -2.63 -3.08
CA CYS A 347 -27.60 -2.34 -2.92
C CYS A 347 -27.20 -0.90 -3.30
N GLY A 348 -27.92 -0.25 -4.23
CA GLY A 348 -27.58 1.10 -4.69
C GLY A 348 -27.88 2.21 -3.68
N PHE A 349 -28.81 1.98 -2.75
CA PHE A 349 -29.36 3.06 -1.91
C PHE A 349 -28.41 3.54 -0.80
N PHE A 350 -27.51 2.68 -0.32
CA PHE A 350 -26.53 3.05 0.71
C PHE A 350 -25.43 3.99 0.19
N ALA A 351 -25.00 3.84 -1.06
CA ALA A 351 -23.96 4.68 -1.67
C ALA A 351 -24.44 6.12 -1.98
N PHE A 352 -25.73 6.30 -2.25
CA PHE A 352 -26.29 7.62 -2.57
C PHE A 352 -26.43 8.56 -1.36
N LEU A 353 -26.61 7.98 -0.16
CA LEU A 353 -26.84 8.73 1.08
C LEU A 353 -25.53 9.33 1.65
N THR A 354 -24.40 8.63 1.49
CA THR A 354 -23.08 9.12 1.93
C THR A 354 -22.59 10.30 1.09
N MET A 355 -22.74 10.25 -0.24
CA MET A 355 -22.39 11.39 -1.10
C MET A 355 -23.17 12.67 -0.77
N HIS A 356 -24.48 12.56 -0.51
CA HIS A 356 -25.29 13.75 -0.21
C HIS A 356 -24.93 14.42 1.12
N LEU A 357 -24.43 13.67 2.11
CA LEU A 357 -23.98 14.24 3.38
C LEU A 357 -22.63 14.96 3.28
N MET A 358 -21.76 14.58 2.34
CA MET A 358 -20.49 15.29 2.10
C MET A 358 -20.71 16.63 1.39
N VAL A 359 -21.51 16.65 0.31
CA VAL A 359 -21.72 17.87 -0.52
C VAL A 359 -22.38 19.02 0.25
N ILE A 360 -23.17 18.72 1.30
CA ILE A 360 -23.84 19.74 2.12
C ILE A 360 -22.85 20.47 3.06
N ASN A 361 -21.73 19.86 3.45
CA ASN A 361 -20.74 20.52 4.32
C ASN A 361 -19.85 21.53 3.57
N ASP A 362 -19.38 21.21 2.36
CA ASP A 362 -18.48 22.10 1.60
C ASP A 362 -19.12 23.44 1.22
N LEU A 363 -20.43 23.44 0.92
CA LEU A 363 -21.17 24.65 0.55
C LEU A 363 -21.41 25.63 1.71
N ALA A 364 -21.02 25.28 2.95
CA ALA A 364 -21.29 26.09 4.13
C ALA A 364 -20.14 27.04 4.55
N MET A 365 -18.93 26.90 4.01
CA MET A 365 -17.73 27.55 4.58
C MET A 365 -17.16 28.78 3.85
N HIS A 366 -17.70 29.22 2.70
CA HIS A 366 -17.13 30.34 1.95
C HIS A 366 -18.12 31.48 1.60
N SER A 367 -17.76 32.68 2.06
CA SER A 367 -18.34 34.02 1.80
C SER A 367 -19.66 34.41 2.53
N PRO A 368 -19.85 35.71 2.87
CA PRO A 368 -20.97 36.17 3.72
C PRO A 368 -22.11 36.88 2.96
N LEU A 369 -23.27 36.96 3.62
CA LEU A 369 -24.37 37.90 3.37
C LEU A 369 -25.05 37.88 1.97
N LYS A 370 -26.09 37.05 1.82
CA LYS A 370 -27.49 37.56 1.75
C LYS A 370 -28.54 36.45 1.79
N THR A 371 -29.67 36.76 2.44
CA THR A 371 -30.84 35.88 2.52
C THR A 371 -31.52 35.75 1.16
N ILE A 372 -31.67 34.52 0.66
CA ILE A 372 -32.61 34.19 -0.42
C ILE A 372 -33.49 33.04 0.08
N PHE A 373 -34.79 33.29 0.17
CA PHE A 373 -35.79 32.24 0.43
C PHE A 373 -35.98 31.43 -0.85
N VAL A 374 -35.63 30.14 -0.83
CA VAL A 374 -36.07 29.16 -1.83
C VAL A 374 -37.01 28.18 -1.16
N ALA A 375 -38.31 28.42 -1.31
CA ALA A 375 -39.35 27.56 -0.74
C ALA A 375 -39.63 26.38 -1.68
N SER A 376 -38.92 25.27 -1.50
CA SER A 376 -39.25 23.98 -2.12
C SER A 376 -40.25 23.21 -1.26
N THR A 377 -41.51 23.17 -1.67
CA THR A 377 -42.61 22.49 -0.97
C THR A 377 -42.49 20.97 -1.01
N ILE A 378 -41.94 20.38 0.06
CA ILE A 378 -42.00 18.93 0.28
C ILE A 378 -43.40 18.56 0.74
N THR A 379 -44.21 18.00 -0.16
CA THR A 379 -45.45 17.31 0.20
C THR A 379 -45.11 15.88 0.62
N ALA A 380 -45.70 15.40 1.73
CA ALA A 380 -45.27 14.16 2.38
C ALA A 380 -46.12 12.95 1.99
N PRO A 381 -45.48 11.83 1.58
CA PRO A 381 -46.11 10.51 1.66
C PRO A 381 -45.22 9.40 2.26
N TRP A 382 -44.35 9.70 3.23
CA TRP A 382 -43.35 8.72 3.74
C TRP A 382 -43.55 8.18 5.17
N ILE A 383 -44.57 8.64 5.92
CA ILE A 383 -44.90 8.07 7.25
C ILE A 383 -45.64 6.73 7.12
N GLY A 384 -46.33 6.47 5.99
CA GLY A 384 -47.13 5.26 5.79
C GLY A 384 -46.34 3.98 5.51
N TRP A 385 -45.07 4.06 5.09
CA TRP A 385 -44.30 2.88 4.64
C TRP A 385 -43.55 2.17 5.79
N VAL A 386 -43.06 2.93 6.77
CA VAL A 386 -42.37 2.38 7.96
C VAL A 386 -43.31 1.50 8.80
N SER A 387 -44.60 1.87 8.87
CA SER A 387 -45.64 1.10 9.54
C SER A 387 -45.99 -0.24 8.87
N TYR A 388 -45.52 -0.49 7.63
CA TYR A 388 -45.84 -1.72 6.90
C TYR A 388 -44.77 -2.81 7.07
N GLN A 389 -43.51 -2.45 7.34
CA GLN A 389 -42.40 -3.41 7.49
C GLN A 389 -42.17 -3.89 8.93
N LEU A 390 -42.75 -3.21 9.94
CA LEU A 390 -42.74 -3.68 11.33
C LEU A 390 -43.90 -4.64 11.67
N GLY A 391 -44.74 -5.00 10.69
CA GLY A 391 -45.93 -5.82 10.88
C GLY A 391 -45.80 -7.31 10.52
N TYR A 392 -44.61 -7.80 10.12
CA TYR A 392 -44.47 -9.10 9.44
C TYR A 392 -43.53 -10.14 10.10
N TRP A 393 -43.23 -9.99 11.39
CA TRP A 393 -42.53 -11.01 12.21
C TRP A 393 -43.06 -11.07 13.66
N ALA A 394 -44.38 -11.21 13.81
CA ALA A 394 -45.06 -11.19 15.11
C ALA A 394 -46.18 -12.25 15.30
N GLU A 395 -46.15 -13.37 14.56
CA GLU A 395 -46.95 -14.56 14.87
C GLU A 395 -46.12 -15.64 15.58
N TYR A 396 -45.86 -15.46 16.87
CA TYR A 396 -45.74 -16.57 17.84
C TYR A 396 -45.84 -16.03 19.28
N TYR A 397 -46.66 -16.69 20.11
CA TYR A 397 -46.83 -16.48 21.57
C TYR A 397 -47.36 -15.14 22.12
N THR A 398 -48.69 -14.99 22.04
CA THR A 398 -49.63 -14.84 23.19
C THR A 398 -49.39 -13.83 24.34
N HIS A 399 -50.47 -13.06 24.63
CA HIS A 399 -50.95 -12.52 25.94
C HIS A 399 -50.72 -11.04 26.36
N ILE A 400 -51.82 -10.24 26.31
CA ILE A 400 -52.37 -9.33 27.37
C ILE A 400 -51.51 -8.10 27.82
N PRO A 401 -52.06 -6.85 27.92
CA PRO A 401 -53.14 -6.17 27.18
C PRO A 401 -52.83 -4.67 26.82
N VAL A 402 -53.86 -3.98 26.33
CA VAL A 402 -53.93 -2.54 25.93
C VAL A 402 -53.60 -1.53 27.07
N GLY A 403 -52.99 -0.40 26.70
CA GLY A 403 -52.97 0.86 27.48
C GLY A 403 -52.68 2.09 26.59
N GLU A 404 -53.45 3.17 26.74
CA GLU A 404 -53.32 4.46 26.01
C GLU A 404 -52.17 5.32 26.62
N VAL A 405 -51.61 6.39 26.01
CA VAL A 405 -52.22 7.60 25.41
C VAL A 405 -51.26 8.25 24.39
N VAL A 406 -51.80 8.99 23.41
CA VAL A 406 -51.05 9.84 22.44
C VAL A 406 -51.24 11.33 22.75
N GLN A 407 -50.13 12.08 22.92
CA GLN A 407 -49.92 13.55 22.74
C GLN A 407 -48.53 13.94 23.31
N SER A 408 -47.80 14.97 22.87
CA SER A 408 -47.85 15.79 21.64
C SER A 408 -46.52 16.55 21.41
N LEU A 409 -46.36 17.15 20.23
CA LEU A 409 -45.17 17.87 19.72
C LEU A 409 -44.69 19.05 20.59
N SER A 410 -43.36 19.27 20.66
CA SER A 410 -42.72 20.59 20.46
C SER A 410 -41.18 20.46 20.40
N VAL A 411 -40.46 21.56 20.13
CA VAL A 411 -39.09 21.56 19.56
C VAL A 411 -38.12 22.49 20.33
N SER A 412 -36.91 21.96 20.59
CA SER A 412 -35.66 22.65 20.97
C SER A 412 -35.54 23.35 22.35
N PHE A 413 -34.28 23.52 22.78
CA PHE A 413 -33.78 24.15 24.02
C PHE A 413 -34.22 23.45 25.33
N LEU A 414 -33.32 22.70 25.98
CA LEU A 414 -32.26 23.32 26.79
C LEU A 414 -30.96 22.50 26.88
N THR A 415 -29.86 23.18 27.23
CA THR A 415 -28.52 22.62 27.49
C THR A 415 -28.32 22.10 28.92
N THR A 416 -27.47 21.07 29.06
CA THR A 416 -26.63 20.80 30.25
C THR A 416 -27.33 20.45 31.57
N LEU A 417 -28.01 19.31 31.60
CA LEU A 417 -28.10 18.38 32.74
C LEU A 417 -28.55 17.03 32.12
N ILE A 418 -27.95 15.87 32.35
CA ILE A 418 -27.28 15.32 33.54
C ILE A 418 -26.00 14.57 33.13
N LEU A 419 -24.92 14.72 33.90
CA LEU A 419 -23.72 13.87 33.82
C LEU A 419 -23.42 13.27 35.21
N SER A 420 -24.29 12.34 35.64
CA SER A 420 -24.16 11.56 36.88
C SER A 420 -25.31 10.55 37.00
N LEU A 421 -25.05 9.34 37.50
CA LEU A 421 -26.02 8.23 37.66
C LEU A 421 -26.53 7.71 36.29
N PHE A 422 -26.14 6.55 35.77
CA PHE A 422 -25.38 5.40 36.30
C PHE A 422 -24.31 5.01 35.25
N GLY A 423 -23.24 4.28 35.59
CA GLY A 423 -22.83 3.72 36.87
C GLY A 423 -21.66 2.75 36.65
#